data_AF-C6WXU4-F1
#
_entry.id   AF-C6WXU4-F1
#
_cell.length_a   1.000
_cell.length_b   1.000
_cell.length_c   1.000
_cell.angle_alpha   90.00
_cell.angle_beta   90.00
_cell.angle_gamma   90.00
#
_symmetry.space_group_name_H-M   'P 1'
#
loop_
_entity.id
_entity.type
_entity.pdbx_description
1 polymer ?
#
loop_
_entity_poly.entity_id
_entity_poly.type
_entity_poly.pdbx_seq_one_letter_code
_entity_poly.pdbx_strand_id
1 'polypeptide(L)'
;MSVFSISVLSIYLIAITVFQKIYKLSDICPDLDNHLTFISVVGAVFIIVISLIEWASDFSLKSEQLFENANDIKDQRLQLEQGLSEGLNSQELAALLTRVRQAYETLTNGNNPNHEPIDDLYFRAHHKNESSTPFNLTTTERVLAIIRWHFACNGLYIILLALPFLILYGLW
;
A
#
# COMPACT_ATOMS: atom_id res chain seq x y z
N MET A 1 1.98 4.59 -4.97
CA MET A 1 1.29 5.26 -6.10
C MET A 1 1.45 4.34 -7.29
N SER A 2 0.83 4.63 -8.44
CA SER A 2 1.20 3.93 -9.68
C SER A 2 2.19 4.80 -10.43
N VAL A 3 3.24 4.20 -11.00
CA VAL A 3 4.12 4.80 -12.01
C VAL A 3 3.35 5.64 -13.04
N PHE A 4 2.13 5.21 -13.39
CA PHE A 4 1.23 5.96 -14.26
C PHE A 4 0.89 7.36 -13.71
N SER A 5 0.48 7.46 -12.45
CA SER A 5 0.12 8.74 -11.81
C SER A 5 1.32 9.69 -11.73
N ILE A 6 2.50 9.15 -11.40
CA ILE A 6 3.75 9.93 -11.37
C ILE A 6 4.08 10.45 -12.78
N SER A 7 3.92 9.60 -13.80
CA SER A 7 4.19 9.96 -15.20
C SER A 7 3.24 11.05 -15.70
N VAL A 8 1.94 10.92 -15.40
CA VAL A 8 0.95 11.94 -15.76
C VAL A 8 1.27 13.28 -15.08
N LEU A 9 1.59 13.28 -13.78
CA LEU A 9 1.99 14.50 -13.07
C LEU A 9 3.24 15.13 -13.68
N SER A 10 4.23 14.31 -14.03
CA SER A 10 5.46 14.77 -14.70
C SER A 10 5.17 15.46 -16.04
N ILE A 11 4.29 14.86 -16.85
CA ILE A 11 3.86 15.44 -18.14
C ILE A 11 3.21 16.81 -17.93
N TYR A 12 2.35 16.96 -16.92
CA TYR A 12 1.72 18.25 -16.62
C TYR A 12 2.73 19.33 -16.24
N LEU A 13 3.72 19.02 -15.39
CA LEU A 13 4.75 20.00 -15.01
C LEU A 13 5.64 20.39 -16.19
N ILE A 14 5.98 19.43 -17.06
CA ILE A 14 6.72 19.70 -18.29
C ILE A 14 5.89 20.60 -19.22
N ALA A 15 4.59 20.32 -19.39
CA ALA A 15 3.71 21.14 -20.22
C ALA A 15 3.59 22.58 -19.71
N ILE A 16 3.50 22.78 -18.39
CA ILE A 16 3.50 24.11 -17.76
C ILE A 16 4.81 24.84 -18.09
N THR A 17 5.95 24.18 -17.88
CA THR A 17 7.28 24.76 -18.14
C THR A 17 7.45 25.14 -19.63
N VAL A 18 7.00 24.28 -20.54
CA VAL A 18 7.03 24.53 -21.98
C VAL A 18 6.13 25.72 -22.35
N PHE A 19 4.93 25.79 -21.78
CA PHE A 19 4.00 26.91 -22.00
C PHE A 19 4.61 28.24 -21.54
N GLN A 20 5.18 28.29 -20.34
CA GLN A 20 5.86 29.48 -19.82
C GLN A 20 6.93 29.99 -20.78
N LYS A 21 7.72 29.07 -21.35
CA LYS A 21 8.83 29.42 -22.23
C LYS A 21 8.41 29.84 -23.64
N ILE A 22 7.41 29.18 -24.22
CA ILE A 22 6.90 29.51 -25.57
C ILE A 22 6.20 30.87 -25.57
N TYR A 23 5.36 31.12 -24.57
CA TYR A 23 4.58 32.36 -24.48
C TYR A 23 5.32 33.51 -23.81
N LYS A 24 6.59 33.30 -23.40
CA LYS A 24 7.44 34.29 -22.72
C LYS A 24 6.69 34.96 -21.56
N LEU A 25 6.11 34.14 -20.69
CA LEU A 25 5.23 34.63 -19.63
C LEU A 25 5.94 35.62 -18.69
N SER A 26 7.26 35.50 -18.56
CA SER A 26 8.15 36.45 -17.89
C SER A 26 7.95 37.90 -18.32
N ASP A 27 7.65 38.13 -19.60
CA ASP A 27 7.58 39.47 -20.20
C ASP A 27 6.18 40.08 -20.05
N ILE A 28 5.15 39.24 -19.84
CA ILE A 28 3.74 39.64 -19.77
C ILE A 28 3.28 39.75 -18.32
N CYS A 29 3.55 38.72 -17.51
CA CYS A 29 3.15 38.62 -16.11
C CYS A 29 4.27 37.95 -15.28
N PRO A 30 5.28 38.73 -14.82
CA PRO A 30 6.46 38.18 -14.14
C PRO A 30 6.13 37.47 -12.81
N ASP A 31 5.14 37.95 -12.06
CA ASP A 31 4.74 37.33 -10.79
C ASP A 31 4.13 35.94 -11.01
N LEU A 32 3.30 35.78 -12.04
CA LEU A 32 2.70 34.49 -12.39
C LEU A 32 3.76 33.50 -12.89
N ASP A 33 4.74 33.97 -13.66
CA ASP A 33 5.85 33.16 -14.14
C ASP A 33 6.72 32.64 -12.98
N ASN A 34 6.98 33.47 -11.97
CA ASN A 34 7.71 33.06 -10.77
C ASN A 34 6.94 31.98 -9.97
N HIS A 35 5.64 32.13 -9.78
CA HIS A 35 4.82 31.13 -9.08
C HIS A 35 4.77 29.79 -9.84
N LEU A 36 4.56 29.82 -11.16
CA LEU A 36 4.52 28.61 -11.98
C LEU A 36 5.88 27.90 -12.05
N THR A 37 6.97 28.66 -12.09
CA THR A 37 8.33 28.13 -12.02
C THR A 37 8.59 27.45 -10.68
N PHE A 38 8.20 28.09 -9.58
CA PHE A 38 8.30 27.50 -8.24
C PHE A 38 7.52 26.17 -8.14
N ILE A 39 6.26 26.16 -8.60
CA ILE A 39 5.43 24.94 -8.60
C ILE A 39 6.08 23.84 -9.44
N SER A 40 6.64 24.18 -10.60
CA SER A 40 7.27 23.21 -11.50
C SER A 40 8.53 22.60 -10.89
N VAL A 41 9.39 23.42 -10.25
CA VAL A 41 10.61 22.95 -9.59
C VAL A 41 10.27 22.09 -8.38
N VAL A 42 9.38 22.56 -7.50
CA VAL A 42 8.98 21.78 -6.32
C VAL A 42 8.29 20.49 -6.73
N GLY A 43 7.37 20.54 -7.69
CA GLY A 43 6.69 19.35 -8.22
C GLY A 43 7.67 18.33 -8.81
N ALA A 44 8.71 18.78 -9.52
CA ALA A 44 9.75 17.89 -10.06
C ALA A 44 10.56 17.21 -8.93
N VAL A 45 10.95 17.93 -7.89
CA VAL A 45 11.62 17.35 -6.71
C VAL A 45 10.73 16.31 -6.04
N PHE A 46 9.43 16.59 -5.93
CA PHE A 46 8.44 15.67 -5.37
C PHE A 46 8.32 14.38 -6.17
N ILE A 47 8.24 14.50 -7.50
CA ILE A 47 8.22 13.34 -8.40
C ILE A 47 9.45 12.46 -8.18
N ILE A 48 10.64 13.07 -8.08
CA ILE A 48 11.88 12.32 -7.84
C ILE A 48 11.82 11.57 -6.51
N VAL A 49 11.42 12.25 -5.42
CA VAL A 49 11.34 11.63 -4.09
C VAL A 49 10.31 10.49 -4.07
N ILE A 50 9.12 10.70 -4.63
CA ILE A 50 8.08 9.67 -4.68
C ILE A 50 8.55 8.48 -5.54
N SER A 51 9.22 8.73 -6.67
CA SER A 51 9.75 7.67 -7.53
C SER A 51 10.80 6.82 -6.82
N LEU A 52 11.68 7.45 -6.03
CA LEU A 52 12.69 6.75 -5.23
C LEU A 52 12.05 5.90 -4.13
N ILE A 53 11.02 6.41 -3.47
CA ILE A 53 10.26 5.64 -2.45
C ILE A 53 9.55 4.46 -3.10
N GLU A 54 8.89 4.67 -4.24
CA GLU A 54 8.15 3.61 -4.95
C GLU A 54 9.10 2.51 -5.42
N TRP A 55 10.29 2.87 -5.90
CA TRP A 55 11.33 1.91 -6.26
C TRP A 55 11.90 1.17 -5.04
N ALA A 56 12.23 1.87 -3.96
CA ALA A 56 12.79 1.26 -2.75
C ALA A 56 11.82 0.32 -2.00
N SER A 57 10.52 0.42 -2.28
CA SER A 57 9.52 -0.35 -1.54
C SER A 57 9.18 -1.71 -2.16
N ASP A 58 9.77 -2.06 -3.31
CA ASP A 58 9.60 -3.35 -4.03
C ASP A 58 8.16 -3.88 -4.05
N PHE A 59 7.17 -2.99 -4.16
CA PHE A 59 5.76 -3.33 -3.98
C PHE A 59 5.29 -4.42 -4.94
N SER A 60 5.80 -4.43 -6.18
CA SER A 60 5.47 -5.45 -7.18
C SER A 60 5.91 -6.84 -6.72
N LEU A 61 7.18 -6.99 -6.34
CA LEU A 61 7.74 -8.27 -5.90
C LEU A 61 7.05 -8.76 -4.62
N LYS A 62 6.86 -7.86 -3.64
CA LYS A 62 6.15 -8.19 -2.40
C LYS A 62 4.70 -8.62 -2.67
N SER A 63 4.01 -7.97 -3.60
CA SER A 63 2.64 -8.33 -3.96
C SER A 63 2.54 -9.69 -4.64
N GLU A 64 3.50 -10.03 -5.50
CA GLU A 64 3.58 -11.32 -6.17
C GLU A 64 3.85 -12.44 -5.16
N GLN A 65 4.81 -12.25 -4.25
CA GLN A 65 5.10 -13.19 -3.17
C GLN A 65 3.92 -13.39 -2.22
N LEU A 66 3.20 -12.31 -1.86
CA LEU A 66 1.97 -12.42 -1.07
C LEU A 66 0.87 -13.19 -1.81
N PHE A 67 0.76 -13.00 -3.13
CA PHE A 67 -0.20 -13.73 -3.96
C PHE A 67 0.14 -15.23 -4.05
N GLU A 68 1.41 -15.58 -4.22
CA GLU A 68 1.89 -16.96 -4.18
C GLU A 68 1.59 -17.61 -2.81
N ASN A 69 1.91 -16.91 -1.71
CA ASN A 69 1.60 -17.39 -0.36
C ASN A 69 0.11 -17.65 -0.14
N ALA A 70 -0.74 -16.75 -0.65
CA ALA A 70 -2.18 -16.91 -0.55
C ALA A 70 -2.68 -18.15 -1.33
N ASN A 71 -2.09 -18.44 -2.49
CA ASN A 71 -2.39 -19.66 -3.25
C ASN A 71 -1.93 -20.93 -2.52
N ASP A 72 -0.73 -20.92 -1.93
CA ASP A 72 -0.23 -22.07 -1.15
C ASP A 72 -1.12 -22.38 0.06
N ILE A 73 -1.57 -21.35 0.79
CA ILE A 73 -2.50 -21.50 1.91
C ILE A 73 -3.87 -22.02 1.42
N LYS A 74 -4.33 -21.52 0.27
CA LYS A 74 -5.59 -21.97 -0.34
C LYS A 74 -5.53 -23.45 -0.71
N ASP A 75 -4.42 -23.92 -1.28
CA ASP A 75 -4.24 -25.32 -1.64
C ASP A 75 -4.22 -26.23 -0.42
N GLN A 76 -3.56 -25.81 0.67
CA GLN A 76 -3.61 -26.51 1.96
C GLN A 76 -5.03 -26.60 2.51
N ARG A 77 -5.80 -25.51 2.44
CA ARG A 77 -7.21 -25.49 2.84
C ARG A 77 -8.05 -26.45 2.01
N LEU A 78 -7.88 -26.46 0.68
CA LEU A 78 -8.59 -27.36 -0.21
C LEU A 78 -8.30 -28.84 0.10
N GLN A 79 -7.05 -29.18 0.41
CA GLN A 79 -6.69 -30.54 0.84
C GLN A 79 -7.41 -30.96 2.12
N LEU A 80 -7.54 -30.04 3.09
CA LEU A 80 -8.30 -30.31 4.32
C LEU A 80 -9.79 -30.49 4.04
N GLU A 81 -10.39 -29.60 3.24
CA GLU A 81 -11.81 -29.70 2.86
C GLU A 81 -12.10 -31.01 2.11
N GLN A 82 -11.22 -31.41 1.19
CA GLN A 82 -11.32 -32.68 0.49
C GLN A 82 -11.23 -33.88 1.43
N GLY A 83 -10.21 -33.93 2.29
CA GLY A 83 -10.06 -35.02 3.25
C GLY A 83 -11.21 -35.13 4.27
N LEU A 84 -11.82 -34.00 4.64
CA LEU A 84 -13.04 -33.98 5.45
C LEU A 84 -14.26 -34.51 4.67
N SER A 85 -14.37 -34.16 3.38
CA SER A 85 -15.49 -34.60 2.53
C SER A 85 -15.41 -36.08 2.15
N GLU A 86 -14.20 -36.65 2.05
CA GLU A 86 -13.96 -38.05 1.71
C GLU A 86 -14.24 -39.01 2.89
N GLY A 87 -14.46 -38.48 4.10
CA GLY A 87 -14.79 -39.29 5.27
C GLY A 87 -13.62 -40.17 5.72
N LEU A 88 -12.40 -39.64 5.66
CA LEU A 88 -11.17 -40.32 6.07
C LEU A 88 -11.30 -40.91 7.49
N ASN A 89 -10.67 -42.07 7.71
CA ASN A 89 -10.63 -42.65 9.05
C ASN A 89 -9.73 -41.81 9.99
N SER A 90 -9.86 -42.00 11.31
CA SER A 90 -9.16 -41.17 12.30
C SER A 90 -7.64 -41.15 12.14
N GLN A 91 -7.04 -42.22 11.60
CA GLN A 91 -5.60 -42.32 11.42
C GLN A 91 -5.13 -41.58 10.16
N GLU A 92 -5.88 -41.67 9.07
CA GLU A 92 -5.65 -40.91 7.83
C GLU A 92 -5.86 -39.41 8.06
N LEU A 93 -6.89 -39.03 8.80
CA LEU A 93 -7.16 -37.63 9.15
C LEU A 93 -6.04 -37.05 10.01
N ALA A 94 -5.55 -37.79 11.01
CA ALA A 94 -4.42 -37.35 11.84
C ALA A 94 -3.13 -37.17 11.02
N ALA A 95 -2.89 -38.06 10.05
CA ALA A 95 -1.76 -37.95 9.14
C ALA A 95 -1.89 -36.73 8.22
N LEU A 96 -3.08 -36.47 7.65
CA LEU A 96 -3.36 -35.30 6.83
C LEU A 96 -3.17 -33.99 7.62
N LEU A 97 -3.73 -33.91 8.83
CA LEU A 97 -3.57 -32.74 9.70
C LEU A 97 -2.10 -32.46 10.03
N THR A 98 -1.33 -33.52 10.33
CA THR A 98 0.10 -33.38 10.61
C THR A 98 0.86 -32.86 9.39
N ARG A 99 0.56 -33.38 8.20
CA ARG A 99 1.18 -32.96 6.94
C ARG A 99 0.86 -31.50 6.62
N VAL A 100 -0.42 -31.12 6.67
CA VAL A 100 -0.86 -29.74 6.38
C VAL A 100 -0.27 -28.78 7.40
N ARG A 101 -0.24 -29.15 8.69
CA ARG A 101 0.41 -28.35 9.73
C ARG A 101 1.90 -28.13 9.45
N GLN A 102 2.64 -29.18 9.10
CA GLN A 102 4.07 -29.06 8.75
C GLN A 102 4.29 -28.17 7.53
N ALA A 103 3.44 -28.29 6.51
CA ALA A 103 3.50 -27.44 5.33
C ALA A 103 3.22 -25.96 5.69
N TYR A 104 2.22 -25.70 6.54
CA TYR A 104 1.90 -24.37 7.05
C TYR A 104 3.03 -23.78 7.91
N GLU A 105 3.62 -24.56 8.82
CA GLU A 105 4.75 -24.12 9.65
C GLU A 105 5.98 -23.83 8.78
N THR A 106 6.22 -24.62 7.73
CA THR A 106 7.31 -24.37 6.78
C THR A 106 7.09 -23.07 6.01
N LEU A 107 5.85 -22.80 5.57
CA LEU A 107 5.49 -21.55 4.89
C LEU A 107 5.66 -20.34 5.82
N THR A 108 5.20 -20.47 7.07
CA THR A 108 5.24 -19.39 8.09
C THR A 108 6.68 -19.10 8.56
N ASN A 109 7.52 -20.13 8.68
CA ASN A 109 8.92 -20.00 9.08
C ASN A 109 9.84 -19.68 7.90
N GLY A 110 9.37 -19.87 6.66
CA GLY A 110 10.04 -19.37 5.47
C GLY A 110 10.13 -17.85 5.55
N ASN A 111 11.29 -17.29 5.23
CA ASN A 111 11.56 -15.85 5.33
C ASN A 111 10.86 -15.06 4.19
N ASN A 112 9.58 -15.36 3.97
CA ASN A 112 8.73 -14.83 2.91
C ASN A 112 7.94 -13.64 3.47
N PRO A 113 7.82 -12.52 2.73
CA PRO A 113 6.98 -11.41 3.18
C PRO A 113 5.57 -11.88 3.52
N ASN A 114 5.18 -11.57 4.75
CA ASN A 114 3.82 -11.75 5.23
C ASN A 114 3.18 -10.37 5.43
N HIS A 115 1.86 -10.36 5.55
CA HIS A 115 1.12 -9.19 5.96
C HIS A 115 1.62 -8.67 7.30
N GLU A 116 1.66 -7.35 7.44
CA GLU A 116 2.05 -6.75 8.72
C GLU A 116 0.91 -6.91 9.73
N PRO A 117 1.20 -6.95 11.04
CA PRO A 117 0.15 -7.03 12.06
C PRO A 117 -0.90 -5.90 11.96
N ILE A 118 -0.52 -4.75 11.40
CA ILE A 118 -1.42 -3.63 11.16
C ILE A 118 -2.45 -3.92 10.05
N ASP A 119 -2.11 -4.75 9.08
CA ASP A 119 -3.02 -5.18 8.01
C ASP A 119 -4.11 -6.10 8.56
N ASP A 120 -3.76 -7.03 9.46
CA ASP A 120 -4.71 -7.89 10.17
C ASP A 120 -5.65 -7.06 11.05
N LEU A 121 -5.12 -6.08 11.79
CA LEU A 121 -5.93 -5.13 12.58
C LEU A 121 -6.92 -4.35 11.71
N TYR A 122 -6.49 -3.88 10.54
CA TYR A 122 -7.33 -3.18 9.58
C TYR A 122 -8.42 -4.10 8.99
N PHE A 123 -8.06 -5.33 8.64
CA PHE A 123 -8.98 -6.35 8.14
C PHE A 123 -10.08 -6.67 9.16
N ARG A 124 -9.71 -6.96 10.41
CA ARG A 124 -10.67 -7.24 11.49
C ARG A 124 -11.57 -6.05 11.78
N ALA A 125 -11.03 -4.83 11.72
CA ALA A 125 -11.80 -3.60 11.88
C ALA A 125 -12.89 -3.44 10.80
N HIS A 126 -12.68 -3.96 9.58
CA HIS A 126 -13.67 -3.93 8.50
C HIS A 126 -14.67 -5.09 8.54
N HIS A 127 -14.26 -6.26 9.04
CA HIS A 127 -15.08 -7.47 9.07
C HIS A 127 -15.69 -7.76 10.45
N LYS A 128 -15.72 -6.79 11.36
CA LYS A 128 -16.25 -6.93 12.73
C LYS A 128 -17.63 -7.61 12.79
N ASN A 129 -18.53 -7.25 11.87
CA ASN A 129 -19.93 -7.69 11.87
C ASN A 129 -20.19 -8.87 10.92
N GLU A 130 -19.15 -9.49 10.36
CA GLU A 130 -19.33 -10.59 9.44
C GLU A 130 -19.77 -11.85 10.18
N SER A 131 -20.80 -12.51 9.67
CA SER A 131 -21.50 -13.61 10.37
C SER A 131 -20.67 -14.88 10.52
N SER A 132 -19.65 -15.06 9.68
CA SER A 132 -18.75 -16.22 9.66
C SER A 132 -17.67 -16.18 10.74
N THR A 133 -17.20 -15.00 11.14
CA THR A 133 -16.16 -14.80 12.17
C THR A 133 -16.30 -13.43 12.85
N PRO A 134 -17.12 -13.27 13.90
CA PRO A 134 -17.25 -11.99 14.58
C PRO A 134 -15.98 -11.68 15.38
N PHE A 135 -15.27 -10.62 14.97
CA PHE A 135 -14.12 -10.12 15.71
C PHE A 135 -14.57 -9.26 16.89
N ASN A 136 -14.06 -9.56 18.09
CA ASN A 136 -14.39 -8.81 19.29
C ASN A 136 -13.55 -7.52 19.37
N LEU A 137 -13.97 -6.50 18.62
CA LEU A 137 -13.36 -5.17 18.60
C LEU A 137 -14.36 -4.13 19.10
N THR A 138 -13.96 -3.27 20.02
CA THR A 138 -14.76 -2.11 20.42
C THR A 138 -14.82 -1.08 19.27
N THR A 139 -15.84 -0.21 19.28
CA THR A 139 -15.99 0.81 18.23
C THR A 139 -14.81 1.79 18.20
N THR A 140 -14.23 2.09 19.36
CA THR A 140 -13.04 2.94 19.50
C THR A 140 -11.80 2.28 18.92
N GLU A 141 -11.55 1.00 19.23
CA GLU A 141 -10.44 0.24 18.66
C GLU A 141 -10.53 0.13 17.14
N ARG A 142 -11.74 -0.05 16.60
CA ARG A 142 -12.00 -0.05 15.16
C ARG A 142 -11.56 1.26 14.49
N VAL A 143 -12.04 2.39 15.00
CA VAL A 143 -11.71 3.71 14.43
C VAL A 143 -10.21 3.96 14.54
N LEU A 144 -9.61 3.63 15.69
CA LEU A 144 -8.19 3.80 15.91
C LEU A 144 -7.35 2.92 14.98
N ALA A 145 -7.73 1.67 14.74
CA ALA A 145 -7.06 0.77 13.81
C ALA A 145 -7.07 1.32 12.37
N ILE A 146 -8.22 1.85 11.93
CA ILE A 146 -8.36 2.46 10.60
C ILE A 146 -7.46 3.70 10.46
N ILE A 147 -7.50 4.60 11.45
CA ILE A 147 -6.65 5.81 11.45
C ILE A 147 -5.17 5.43 11.44
N ARG A 148 -4.76 4.51 12.32
CA ARG A 148 -3.37 4.05 12.39
C ARG A 148 -2.89 3.46 11.07
N TRP A 149 -3.71 2.62 10.43
CA TRP A 149 -3.37 2.03 9.13
C TRP A 149 -3.19 3.11 8.06
N HIS A 150 -4.10 4.09 7.97
CA HIS A 150 -3.94 5.19 7.02
C HIS A 150 -2.70 6.05 7.27
N PHE A 151 -2.35 6.31 8.53
CA PHE A 151 -1.11 7.03 8.86
C PHE A 151 0.15 6.19 8.57
N ALA A 152 0.13 4.89 8.83
CA ALA A 152 1.25 4.02 8.53
C ALA A 152 1.50 3.90 7.02
N CYS A 153 0.44 3.68 6.24
CA CYS A 153 0.54 3.49 4.79
C CYS A 153 0.73 4.82 4.04
N ASN A 154 0.04 5.89 4.45
CA ASN A 154 -0.03 7.15 3.71
C ASN A 154 0.64 8.34 4.41
N GLY A 155 1.04 8.22 5.68
CA GLY A 155 1.48 9.35 6.50
C GLY A 155 2.69 10.08 5.93
N LEU A 156 3.67 9.34 5.40
CA LEU A 156 4.84 9.94 4.76
C LEU A 156 4.43 10.77 3.52
N TYR A 157 3.49 10.28 2.72
CA TYR A 157 2.97 11.00 1.56
C TYR A 157 2.19 12.25 1.96
N ILE A 158 1.39 12.18 3.02
CA ILE A 158 0.64 13.33 3.56
C ILE A 158 1.62 14.41 4.05
N ILE A 159 2.67 14.02 4.78
CA ILE A 159 3.72 14.93 5.23
C ILE A 159 4.43 15.56 4.04
N LEU A 160 4.80 14.75 3.04
CA LEU A 160 5.40 15.24 1.81
C LEU A 160 4.46 16.28 1.17
N LEU A 161 3.20 15.93 0.89
CA LEU A 161 2.24 16.81 0.22
C LEU A 161 1.98 18.12 0.98
N ALA A 162 2.00 18.10 2.31
CA ALA A 162 1.80 19.29 3.14
C ALA A 162 3.02 20.21 3.17
N LEU A 163 4.23 19.68 3.01
CA LEU A 163 5.50 20.40 3.18
C LEU A 163 5.64 21.63 2.25
N PRO A 164 5.29 21.58 0.93
CA PRO A 164 5.32 22.75 0.06
C PRO A 164 4.40 23.88 0.51
N PHE A 165 3.20 23.54 0.98
CA PHE A 165 2.25 24.53 1.48
C PHE A 165 2.73 25.15 2.79
N LEU A 166 3.29 24.34 3.70
CA LEU A 166 3.89 24.84 4.94
C LEU A 166 5.08 25.76 4.67
N ILE A 167 5.92 25.45 3.68
CA ILE A 167 7.04 26.30 3.26
C ILE A 167 6.51 27.61 2.63
N LEU A 168 5.50 27.54 1.77
CA LEU A 168 4.92 28.71 1.11
C LEU A 168 4.24 29.68 2.09
N TYR A 169 3.51 29.16 3.08
CA TYR A 169 2.70 29.95 4.01
C TYR A 169 3.35 30.17 5.39
N GLY A 170 4.43 29.47 5.72
CA GLY A 170 5.13 29.57 7.00
C GLY A 170 6.42 30.40 6.99
N LEU A 171 6.90 30.83 5.81
CA LEU A 171 8.09 31.67 5.63
C LEU A 171 7.78 33.17 5.44
N TRP A 172 6.55 33.60 5.76
CA TRP A 172 6.12 35.01 5.76
C TRP A 172 5.67 35.45 7.15
#